data_AF-A0A175Y0Z8-F1
#
_entry.id   AF-A0A175Y0Z8-F1
#
_cell.length_a   1.000
_cell.length_b   1.000
_cell.length_c   1.000
_cell.angle_alpha   90.00
_cell.angle_beta   90.00
_cell.angle_gamma   90.00
#
_symmetry.space_group_name_H-M   'P 1'
#
loop_
_entity.id
_entity.type
_entity.pdbx_description
1 polymer ?
#
loop_
_entity_poly.entity_id
_entity_poly.type
_entity_poly.pdbx_seq_one_letter_code
_entity_poly.pdbx_strand_id
1 'polypeptide(L)'
;MIALALLLAVTPVAEPPGEDIVVTGRRCAARRLRIVTKTDRRTGDIHCVFKRCSGDAALDAGMCAGLLACAPVARTSAQVTACMTPVWKRLIDGEAAPAG
;
A
#
# COMPACT_ATOMS: atom_id res chain seq x y z
N MET A 1 -12.99 20.40 -57.19
CA MET A 1 -14.29 20.18 -56.51
C MET A 1 -14.49 18.67 -56.51
N ILE A 2 -14.39 17.88 -55.44
CA ILE A 2 -14.71 18.07 -54.02
C ILE A 2 -13.72 17.19 -53.22
N ALA A 3 -13.06 17.77 -52.23
CA ALA A 3 -12.32 17.04 -51.21
C ALA A 3 -13.33 16.55 -50.17
N LEU A 4 -13.54 15.24 -50.06
CA LEU A 4 -14.42 14.68 -49.03
C LEU A 4 -13.55 14.18 -47.89
N ALA A 5 -13.55 14.97 -46.82
CA ALA A 5 -12.78 14.77 -45.61
C ALA A 5 -13.10 13.43 -44.94
N LEU A 6 -12.05 12.62 -44.71
CA LEU A 6 -12.11 11.52 -43.76
C LEU A 6 -12.26 12.13 -42.35
N LEU A 7 -13.49 12.10 -41.83
CA LEU A 7 -13.75 12.31 -40.42
C LEU A 7 -13.16 11.12 -39.65
N LEU A 8 -11.96 11.31 -39.11
CA LEU A 8 -11.41 10.49 -38.05
C LEU A 8 -12.38 10.56 -36.86
N ALA A 9 -13.15 9.50 -36.68
CA ALA A 9 -13.93 9.28 -35.46
C ALA A 9 -12.94 9.05 -34.30
N VAL A 10 -12.47 10.16 -33.71
CA VAL A 10 -11.80 10.13 -32.41
C VAL A 10 -12.91 9.85 -31.40
N THR A 11 -13.21 8.58 -31.18
CA THR A 11 -14.01 8.18 -30.02
C THR A 11 -13.19 8.55 -28.78
N PRO A 12 -13.74 9.32 -27.82
CA PRO A 12 -13.07 9.50 -26.55
C PRO A 12 -12.94 8.10 -25.94
N VAL A 13 -11.71 7.60 -25.85
CA VAL A 13 -11.39 6.45 -25.01
C VAL A 13 -11.87 6.84 -23.63
N ALA A 14 -12.92 6.16 -23.15
CA ALA A 14 -13.34 6.28 -21.77
C ALA A 14 -12.11 5.95 -20.92
N GLU A 15 -11.58 6.94 -20.20
CA GLU A 15 -10.55 6.70 -19.20
C GLU A 15 -11.08 5.61 -18.28
N PRO A 16 -10.40 4.46 -18.14
CA PRO A 16 -10.80 3.50 -17.15
C PRO A 16 -10.80 4.20 -15.80
N PRO A 17 -11.76 3.91 -14.90
CA PRO A 17 -11.84 4.55 -13.61
C PRO A 17 -10.48 4.45 -12.90
N GLY A 18 -9.75 5.56 -12.85
CA GLY A 18 -8.35 5.57 -12.42
C GLY A 18 -8.20 5.07 -10.99
N GLU A 19 -9.21 5.29 -10.16
CA GLU A 19 -9.30 4.84 -8.77
C GLU A 19 -9.25 3.31 -8.64
N ASP A 20 -9.99 2.57 -9.49
CA ASP A 20 -10.02 1.10 -9.46
C ASP A 20 -8.66 0.50 -9.85
N ILE A 21 -7.96 1.14 -10.79
CA ILE A 21 -6.61 0.73 -11.21
C ILE A 21 -5.61 0.97 -10.08
N VAL A 22 -5.70 2.10 -9.38
CA VAL A 22 -4.82 2.42 -8.24
C VAL A 22 -5.04 1.44 -7.09
N VAL A 23 -6.29 1.12 -6.73
CA VAL A 23 -6.61 0.14 -5.68
C VAL A 23 -6.10 -1.25 -6.07
N THR A 24 -6.30 -1.66 -7.32
CA THR A 24 -5.81 -2.95 -7.82
C THR A 24 -4.28 -3.00 -7.83
N GLY A 25 -3.62 -1.92 -8.25
CA GLY A 25 -2.17 -1.76 -8.23
C GLY A 25 -1.60 -1.85 -6.82
N ARG A 26 -2.20 -1.14 -5.85
CA ARG A 26 -1.80 -1.20 -4.43
C ARG A 26 -2.03 -2.57 -3.82
N ARG A 27 -3.15 -3.24 -4.12
CA ARG A 27 -3.38 -4.64 -3.69
C ARG A 27 -2.33 -5.59 -4.23
N CYS A 28 -1.89 -5.40 -5.48
CA CYS A 28 -0.80 -6.19 -6.07
C CYS A 28 0.56 -5.90 -5.43
N ALA A 29 0.87 -4.63 -5.16
CA ALA A 29 2.09 -4.22 -4.46
C ALA A 29 2.12 -4.79 -3.02
N ALA A 30 1.01 -4.71 -2.31
CA ALA A 30 0.79 -5.29 -0.99
C ALA A 30 1.12 -6.79 -0.91
N ARG A 31 0.75 -7.59 -1.92
CA ARG A 31 1.08 -9.03 -1.96
C ARG A 31 2.58 -9.31 -2.12
N ARG A 32 3.35 -8.35 -2.63
CA ARG A 32 4.81 -8.46 -2.78
C ARG A 32 5.54 -8.05 -1.50
N LEU A 33 4.92 -7.24 -0.65
CA LEU A 33 5.53 -6.79 0.60
C LEU A 33 5.83 -7.96 1.54
N ARG A 34 7.07 -8.01 2.04
CA ARG A 34 7.45 -8.87 3.17
C ARG A 34 8.22 -8.04 4.17
N ILE A 35 7.62 -7.82 5.33
CA ILE A 35 8.19 -7.04 6.43
C ILE A 35 8.17 -7.88 7.71
N VAL A 36 9.20 -7.73 8.54
CA VAL A 36 9.27 -8.34 9.87
C VAL A 36 9.65 -7.28 10.89
N THR A 37 9.21 -7.41 12.13
CA THR A 37 9.77 -6.64 13.24
C THR A 37 10.98 -7.34 13.82
N LYS A 38 11.97 -6.56 14.25
CA LYS A 38 13.08 -7.02 15.07
C LYS A 38 13.18 -6.12 16.30
N THR A 39 13.40 -6.74 17.45
CA THR A 39 13.70 -6.02 18.68
C THR A 39 15.21 -5.93 18.84
N ASP A 40 15.74 -4.72 18.99
CA ASP A 40 17.10 -4.50 19.46
C ASP A 40 17.17 -4.96 20.92
N ARG A 41 18.02 -5.94 21.20
CA ARG A 41 18.14 -6.52 22.55
C ARG A 41 18.86 -5.60 23.53
N ARG A 42 19.61 -4.61 23.05
CA ARG A 42 20.37 -3.67 23.88
C ARG A 42 19.50 -2.51 24.34
N THR A 43 18.66 -1.97 23.45
CA THR A 43 17.81 -0.81 23.76
C THR A 43 16.35 -1.17 24.03
N GLY A 44 15.92 -2.36 23.58
CA GLY A 44 14.51 -2.76 23.61
C GLY A 44 13.69 -2.20 22.46
N ASP A 45 14.29 -1.41 21.56
CA ASP A 45 13.59 -0.76 20.47
C ASP A 45 13.10 -1.78 19.43
N ILE A 46 11.91 -1.54 18.88
CA ILE A 46 11.36 -2.36 17.81
C ILE A 46 11.61 -1.63 16.49
N HIS A 47 12.22 -2.32 15.54
CA HIS A 47 12.49 -1.83 14.21
C HIS A 47 11.81 -2.72 13.16
N CYS A 48 11.35 -2.12 12.08
CA CYS A 48 10.98 -2.87 10.90
C CYS A 48 12.22 -3.30 10.12
N VAL A 49 12.13 -4.47 9.51
CA VAL A 49 13.08 -4.93 8.51
C VAL A 49 12.30 -5.42 7.29
N PHE A 50 12.53 -4.77 6.16
CA PHE A 50 11.99 -5.21 4.88
C PHE A 50 12.80 -6.40 4.36
N LYS A 51 12.12 -7.53 4.16
CA LYS A 51 12.65 -8.69 3.43
C LYS A 51 12.40 -8.54 1.93
N ARG A 52 11.32 -7.83 1.56
CA ARG A 52 10.98 -7.45 0.19
C ARG A 52 10.08 -6.21 0.24
N CYS A 53 10.39 -5.21 -0.55
CA CYS A 53 9.59 -4.00 -0.70
C CYS A 53 8.40 -4.22 -1.65
N SER A 54 7.33 -3.46 -1.51
CA SER A 54 6.16 -3.54 -2.40
C SER A 54 6.40 -2.90 -3.77
N GLY A 55 7.32 -1.94 -3.83
CA GLY A 55 7.55 -1.06 -4.98
C GLY A 55 6.83 0.29 -4.88
N ASP A 56 6.01 0.47 -3.84
CA ASP A 56 5.38 1.74 -3.48
C ASP A 56 5.94 2.21 -2.12
N ALA A 57 6.70 3.31 -2.14
CA ALA A 57 7.38 3.82 -0.95
C ALA A 57 6.40 4.30 0.14
N ALA A 58 5.24 4.85 -0.25
CA ALA A 58 4.24 5.30 0.70
C ALA A 58 3.55 4.12 1.38
N LEU A 59 3.24 3.07 0.60
CA LEU A 59 2.71 1.81 1.13
C LEU A 59 3.72 1.14 2.09
N ASP A 60 5.00 1.08 1.71
CA ASP A 60 6.05 0.47 2.52
C ASP A 60 6.27 1.22 3.84
N ALA A 61 6.35 2.55 3.79
CA ALA A 61 6.49 3.40 4.97
C ALA A 61 5.28 3.28 5.91
N GLY A 62 4.06 3.36 5.35
CA GLY A 62 2.83 3.26 6.12
C GLY A 62 2.66 1.90 6.79
N MET A 63 3.04 0.83 6.10
CA MET A 63 3.02 -0.51 6.69
C MET A 63 4.03 -0.67 7.81
N CYS A 64 5.23 -0.13 7.65
CA CYS A 64 6.19 -0.17 8.75
C CYS A 64 5.71 0.63 9.96
N ALA A 65 5.24 1.86 9.77
CA ALA A 65 4.73 2.69 10.86
C ALA A 65 3.60 1.98 11.62
N GLY A 66 2.63 1.39 10.91
CA GLY A 66 1.57 0.59 11.53
C GLY A 66 2.10 -0.60 12.30
N LEU A 67 3.08 -1.32 11.74
CA LEU A 67 3.67 -2.50 12.39
C LEU A 67 4.40 -2.11 13.69
N LEU A 68 5.11 -0.98 13.69
CA LEU A 68 5.78 -0.45 14.87
C LEU A 68 4.79 0.04 15.94
N ALA A 69 3.66 0.60 15.54
CA ALA A 69 2.59 0.98 16.48
C ALA A 69 1.90 -0.26 17.09
N CYS A 70 1.74 -1.33 16.31
CA CYS A 70 1.08 -2.57 16.76
C CYS A 70 1.99 -3.51 17.57
N ALA A 71 3.29 -3.51 17.31
CA ALA A 71 4.23 -4.48 17.92
C ALA A 71 4.33 -4.41 19.46
N PRO A 72 4.27 -3.24 20.12
CA PRO A 72 4.31 -3.16 21.59
C PRO A 72 3.10 -3.79 22.28
N VAL A 73 1.93 -3.76 21.65
CA VAL A 73 0.66 -4.22 22.24
C VAL A 73 0.28 -5.64 21.84
N ALA A 74 0.87 -6.17 20.77
CA ALA A 74 0.59 -7.51 20.26
C ALA A 74 1.60 -8.54 20.78
N ARG A 75 1.10 -9.62 21.40
CA ARG A 75 1.87 -10.78 21.87
C ARG A 75 1.84 -11.96 20.90
N THR A 76 0.89 -11.97 19.97
CA THR A 76 0.71 -13.05 18.99
C THR A 76 0.60 -12.50 17.57
N SER A 77 0.88 -13.35 16.58
CA SER A 77 0.66 -13.00 15.17
C SER A 77 -0.79 -12.63 14.88
N ALA A 78 -1.76 -13.29 15.53
CA ALA A 78 -3.17 -12.96 15.40
C ALA A 78 -3.49 -11.55 15.90
N GLN A 79 -2.89 -11.13 17.01
CA GLN A 79 -3.06 -9.77 17.54
C GLN A 79 -2.40 -8.72 16.64
N VAL A 80 -1.22 -9.02 16.08
CA VAL A 80 -0.59 -8.15 15.07
C VAL A 80 -1.51 -8.00 13.86
N THR A 81 -2.05 -9.10 13.32
CA THR A 81 -2.97 -9.07 12.18
C THR A 81 -4.23 -8.26 12.50
N ALA A 82 -4.84 -8.45 13.67
CA ALA A 82 -6.02 -7.71 14.09
C ALA A 82 -5.73 -6.20 14.17
N CYS A 83 -4.61 -5.82 14.77
CA CYS A 83 -4.19 -4.41 14.87
C CYS A 83 -3.86 -3.80 13.49
N MET A 84 -3.24 -4.58 12.59
CA MET A 84 -2.86 -4.12 11.25
C MET A 84 -4.01 -4.08 10.25
N THR A 85 -5.11 -4.80 10.49
CA THR A 85 -6.25 -4.87 9.57
C THR A 85 -6.81 -3.48 9.19
N PRO A 86 -7.10 -2.57 10.13
CA PRO A 86 -7.54 -1.22 9.80
C PRO A 86 -6.46 -0.36 9.13
N VAL A 87 -5.17 -0.57 9.44
CA VAL A 87 -4.06 0.11 8.75
C VAL A 87 -4.04 -0.32 7.28
N TRP A 88 -4.23 -1.61 7.02
CA TRP A 88 -4.16 -2.17 5.68
C TRP A 88 -5.26 -1.68 4.77
N LYS A 89 -6.49 -1.63 5.30
CA LYS A 89 -7.64 -1.09 4.58
C LYS A 89 -7.37 0.35 4.11
N ARG A 90 -6.97 1.23 5.04
CA ARG A 90 -6.68 2.65 4.74
C ARG A 90 -5.59 2.85 3.68
N LEU A 91 -4.49 2.12 3.81
CA LEU A 91 -3.37 2.22 2.85
C LEU A 91 -3.74 1.72 1.44
N ILE A 92 -4.56 0.66 1.34
CA ILE A 92 -5.07 0.16 0.06
C ILE A 92 -6.05 1.16 -0.56
N ASP A 93 -6.88 1.79 0.27
CA ASP A 93 -7.88 2.78 -0.15
C ASP A 93 -7.25 4.15 -0.49
N GLY A 94 -5.93 4.30 -0.35
CA GLY A 94 -5.21 5.50 -0.77
C GLY A 94 -4.94 6.52 0.33
N GLU A 95 -5.43 6.27 1.55
CA GLU A 95 -5.29 7.22 2.65
C GLU A 95 -3.84 7.27 3.18
N ALA A 96 -3.47 8.43 3.69
CA ALA A 96 -2.16 8.64 4.30
C ALA A 96 -1.96 7.71 5.50
N ALA A 97 -0.73 7.23 5.68
CA ALA A 97 -0.36 6.48 6.86
C ALA A 97 -0.61 7.32 8.14
N PRO A 98 -1.04 6.70 9.26
CA PRO A 98 -1.12 7.42 10.52
C PRO A 98 0.26 7.99 10.87
N ALA A 99 0.30 9.28 11.21
CA ALA A 99 1.49 9.88 11.82
C ALA A 99 1.80 9.10 13.11
N GLY A 100 3.00 8.52 13.16
CA GLY A 100 3.51 7.81 14.33
C GLY A 100 3.75 8.73 15.51
#